data_AF-A0A090QRP5-F1
#
_entry.id   AF-A0A090QRP5-F1
#
_cell.length_a   1.000
_cell.length_b   1.000
_cell.length_c   1.000
_cell.angle_alpha   90.00
_cell.angle_beta   90.00
_cell.angle_gamma   90.00
#
_symmetry.space_group_name_H-M   'P 1'
#
loop_
_entity.id
_entity.type
_entity.pdbx_description
1 polymer ?
#
loop_
_entity_poly.entity_id
_entity_poly.type
_entity_poly.pdbx_seq_one_letter_code
_entity_poly.pdbx_strand_id
1 'polypeptide(L)' 'MIGRKAGASTGTNLYGALQLACEMKAKGETGSIVTLLCDSGERYLDTYFDRHWVAEHIGDIDGYLAQLQHLEQTGEWSA' A
#
# COMPACT_ATOMS: atom_id res chain seq x y z
N MET A 1 -9.94 -8.76 -1.61
CA MET A 1 -8.74 -8.46 -2.43
C MET A 1 -8.83 -9.15 -3.77
N ILE A 2 -8.28 -8.55 -4.83
CA ILE A 2 -8.31 -8.99 -6.23
C ILE A 2 -7.56 -10.32 -6.54
N GLY A 3 -7.04 -11.03 -5.52
CA GLY A 3 -6.43 -12.36 -5.67
C GLY A 3 -5.15 -12.41 -6.50
N ARG A 4 -4.48 -11.27 -6.74
CA ARG A 4 -3.29 -11.16 -7.58
C ARG A 4 -2.10 -10.63 -6.79
N LYS A 5 -0.93 -11.27 -6.96
CA LYS A 5 0.35 -10.69 -6.57
C LYS A 5 0.75 -9.63 -7.59
N ALA A 6 1.12 -8.44 -7.12
CA ALA A 6 1.54 -7.32 -7.95
C ALA A 6 2.93 -6.85 -7.52
N GLY A 7 3.72 -6.27 -8.42
CA GLY A 7 5.04 -5.71 -8.13
C GLY A 7 5.02 -4.57 -7.10
N ALA A 8 6.18 -4.27 -6.50
CA ALA A 8 6.31 -3.29 -5.41
C ALA A 8 5.80 -1.89 -5.79
N SER A 9 5.99 -1.46 -7.05
CA SER A 9 5.49 -0.17 -7.55
C SER A 9 3.96 -0.06 -7.45
N THR A 10 3.23 -1.17 -7.57
CA THR A 10 1.79 -1.20 -7.35
C THR A 10 1.45 -0.89 -5.89
N GLY A 11 2.24 -1.39 -4.94
CA GLY A 11 2.13 -1.06 -3.52
C GLY A 11 2.32 0.44 -3.28
N THR A 12 3.35 1.05 -3.87
CA THR A 12 3.59 2.50 -3.80
C THR A 12 2.42 3.31 -4.37
N ASN A 13 1.93 2.90 -5.55
CA ASN A 13 0.78 3.52 -6.20
C ASN A 13 -0.49 3.44 -5.34
N LEU A 14 -0.74 2.29 -4.69
CA LEU A 14 -1.88 2.11 -3.80
C LEU A 14 -1.74 2.96 -2.54
N TYR A 15 -0.55 3.01 -1.95
CA TYR A 15 -0.27 3.82 -0.77
C TYR A 15 -0.58 5.30 -1.02
N GLY A 16 -0.11 5.87 -2.13
CA GLY A 16 -0.43 7.25 -2.51
C GLY A 16 -1.91 7.45 -2.85
N ALA A 17 -2.58 6.47 -3.48
CA ALA A 17 -4.01 6.53 -3.75
C ALA A 17 -4.84 6.58 -2.45
N LEU A 18 -4.41 5.86 -1.41
CA LEU A 18 -5.04 5.88 -0.09
C LEU A 18 -4.82 7.23 0.62
N GLN A 19 -3.64 7.83 0.51
CA GLN A 19 -3.39 9.20 0.99
C GLN A 19 -4.34 10.19 0.33
N LEU A 20 -4.42 10.16 -1.00
CA LEU A 20 -5.32 11.02 -1.77
C LEU A 20 -6.80 10.80 -1.37
N ALA A 21 -7.22 9.55 -1.16
CA ALA A 21 -8.58 9.24 -0.71
C ALA A 21 -8.90 9.89 0.65
N CYS A 22 -7.94 9.86 1.59
CA CYS A 22 -8.10 10.50 2.89
C CYS A 22 -8.17 12.03 2.77
N GLU A 23 -7.33 12.63 1.93
CA GLU A 23 -7.36 14.07 1.67
C GLU A 23 -8.68 14.51 1.03
N MET A 24 -9.16 13.77 0.02
CA MET A 24 -10.45 14.04 -0.62
C MET A 24 -11.59 13.94 0.39
N LYS A 25 -11.60 12.89 1.22
CA LYS A 25 -12.58 12.72 2.31
C LYS A 25 -12.55 13.91 3.28
N ALA A 26 -11.37 14.34 3.71
CA ALA A 26 -11.20 15.47 4.63
C ALA A 26 -11.70 16.80 4.04
N LYS A 27 -11.62 16.97 2.71
CA LYS A 27 -12.13 18.14 1.99
C LYS A 27 -13.61 18.03 1.60
N GLY A 28 -14.26 16.90 1.85
CA GLY A 28 -15.63 16.64 1.38
C GLY A 28 -15.72 16.47 -0.15
N GLU A 29 -14.61 16.17 -0.81
CA GLU A 29 -14.54 15.95 -2.26
C GLU A 29 -15.01 14.53 -2.61
N THR A 30 -15.71 14.40 -3.73
CA THR A 30 -16.19 13.12 -4.24
C THR A 30 -15.65 12.87 -5.64
N GLY A 31 -15.39 11.61 -5.96
CA GLY A 31 -14.84 11.21 -7.26
C GLY A 31 -14.21 9.83 -7.22
N SER A 32 -13.76 9.37 -8.38
CA SER A 32 -13.07 8.10 -8.53
C SER A 32 -11.56 8.32 -8.53
N ILE A 33 -10.84 7.52 -7.74
CA ILE A 33 -9.38 7.43 -7.81
C ILE A 33 -9.03 6.25 -8.70
N VAL A 34 -8.22 6.51 -9.74
CA VAL A 34 -7.72 5.48 -10.66
C VAL A 34 -6.22 5.35 -10.45
N THR A 35 -5.77 4.11 -10.32
CA THR A 35 -4.34 3.78 -10.19
C THR A 35 -3.97 2.59 -11.06
N LEU A 36 -2.68 2.29 -11.18
CA LEU A 36 -2.14 1.29 -12.10
C LEU A 36 -1.50 0.13 -11.34
N LEU A 37 -1.87 -1.09 -11.74
CA LEU A 37 -1.15 -2.31 -11.43
C LEU A 37 -0.12 -2.51 -12.55
N CYS A 38 1.16 -2.32 -12.24
CA CYS A 38 2.20 -2.23 -13.26
C CYS A 38 2.58 -3.61 -13.81
N ASP A 39 3.13 -4.48 -12.97
CA ASP A 39 3.55 -5.82 -13.37
C ASP A 39 3.20 -6.87 -12.32
N SER A 40 3.38 -8.14 -12.70
CA SER A 40 3.05 -9.27 -11.85
C SER A 40 4.05 -9.41 -10.71
N GLY A 41 3.54 -9.68 -9.51
CA GLY A 41 4.33 -9.98 -8.33
C GLY A 41 5.10 -11.30 -8.40
N GLU A 42 4.78 -12.19 -9.35
CA GLU A 42 5.47 -13.48 -9.52
C GLU A 42 6.96 -13.32 -9.85
N ARG A 43 7.38 -12.14 -10.32
CA ARG A 43 8.79 -11.82 -10.60
C ARG A 43 9.63 -11.55 -9.35
N TYR A 44 8.99 -11.42 -8.19
CA TYR A 44 9.58 -10.87 -6.97
C TYR A 44 9.41 -11.78 -5.74
N LEU A 45 9.04 -13.05 -5.96
CA LEU A 45 8.70 -13.99 -4.87
C LEU A 45 9.85 -14.21 -3.88
N ASP A 46 11.09 -14.10 -4.35
CA ASP A 46 12.35 -14.23 -3.61
C ASP A 46 12.88 -12.90 -3.06
N THR A 47 12.10 -11.82 -3.16
CA THR A 47 12.44 -10.49 -2.62
C THR A 47 11.44 -10.05 -1.56
N TYR A 48 10.69 -8.96 -1.75
CA TYR A 48 9.81 -8.39 -0.73
C TYR A 48 8.60 -9.27 -0.34
N PHE A 49 8.38 -10.41 -1.01
CA PHE A 49 7.46 -11.45 -0.55
C PHE A 49 8.09 -12.40 0.48
N ASP A 50 9.42 -12.45 0.58
CA ASP A 50 10.16 -13.18 1.60
C ASP A 50 10.47 -12.27 2.80
N ARG A 51 9.99 -12.67 3.98
CA ARG A 51 10.21 -11.93 5.22
C ARG A 51 11.69 -11.81 5.60
N HIS A 52 12.53 -12.81 5.29
CA HIS A 52 13.96 -12.74 5.60
C HIS A 52 14.64 -11.69 4.73
N TRP A 53 14.31 -11.68 3.43
CA TRP A 53 14.83 -10.68 2.50
C TRP A 53 14.41 -9.27 2.93
N VAL A 54 13.15 -9.07 3.33
CA VAL A 54 12.65 -7.78 3.87
C VAL A 54 13.43 -7.37 5.12
N ALA A 55 13.60 -8.26 6.10
CA ALA A 55 14.32 -7.96 7.32
C ALA A 55 15.78 -7.57 7.06
N GLU A 56 16.42 -8.19 6.06
CA GLU A 56 17.82 -7.91 5.69
C GLU A 56 17.97 -6.62 4.87
N HIS A 57 17.03 -6.32 3.94
CA HIS A 57 17.21 -5.26 2.94
C HIS A 57 16.36 -4.00 3.18
N ILE A 58 15.22 -4.13 3.87
CA ILE A 58 14.28 -3.02 4.15
C ILE A 58 14.26 -2.71 5.65
N GLY A 59 14.34 -3.73 6.51
CA GLY A 59 14.29 -3.60 7.96
C GLY A 59 12.87 -3.67 8.51
N ASP A 60 12.66 -2.97 9.63
CA ASP A 60 11.36 -2.92 10.32
C ASP A 60 10.33 -2.09 9.53
N ILE A 61 9.16 -2.68 9.30
CA ILE A 61 8.04 -2.08 8.58
C ILE A 61 6.78 -1.96 9.44
N ASP A 62 6.85 -2.31 10.73
CA ASP A 62 5.69 -2.41 11.61
C ASP A 62 4.95 -1.06 11.74
N GLY A 63 5.67 0.06 11.70
CA GLY A 63 5.06 1.40 11.69
C GLY A 63 4.13 1.62 10.49
N TYR A 64 4.54 1.19 9.29
CA TYR A 64 3.71 1.30 8.08
C TYR A 64 2.54 0.32 8.09
N LEU A 65 2.74 -0.88 8.66
CA LEU A 65 1.65 -1.83 8.85
C LEU A 65 0.59 -1.30 9.82
N ALA A 66 1.02 -0.71 10.94
CA ALA A 66 0.12 -0.09 11.91
C ALA A 66 -0.66 1.08 11.32
N GLN A 67 0.00 1.92 10.52
CA GLN A 67 -0.64 3.03 9.79
C GLN A 67 -1.72 2.54 8.82
N LEU A 68 -1.44 1.50 8.02
CA LEU A 68 -2.43 0.93 7.10
C LEU A 68 -3.58 0.24 7.84
N GLN A 69 -3.31 -0.43 8.96
CA GLN A 69 -4.36 -1.02 9.81
C GLN A 69 -5.25 0.06 10.45
N HIS A 70 -4.66 1.16 10.92
CA HIS A 70 -5.42 2.30 11.43
C HIS A 70 -6.33 2.86 10.35
N LEU A 71 -5.79 3.11 9.14
CA LEU A 71 -6.56 3.57 8.00
C LEU A 71 -7.72 2.62 7.65
N GLU A 72 -7.49 1.31 7.63
CA GLU A 72 -8.53 0.32 7.36
C GLU A 72 -9.68 0.40 8.38
N GLN A 73 -9.36 0.68 9.64
CA GLN A 73 -10.33 0.73 10.74
C GLN A 73 -11.08 2.06 10.84
N THR A 74 -10.40 3.18 10.59
CA THR A 74 -10.94 4.54 10.84
C THR A 74 -11.26 5.30 9.55
N GLY A 75 -10.63 4.91 8.44
CA GLY A 75 -10.62 5.70 7.22
C GLY A 75 -9.91 7.04 7.40
N GLU A 76 -8.96 7.13 8.33
CA GLU A 76 -8.14 8.32 8.60
C GLU A 76 -6.66 8.01 8.36
N TRP A 77 -5.91 9.01 7.90
CA TRP A 77 -4.48 8.88 7.70
C TRP A 77 -3.74 9.24 8.99
N SER A 78 -3.08 8.28 9.63
CA SER A 78 -2.17 8.56 10.75
C SER A 78 -0.81 8.96 10.19
N ALA A 79 -0.30 10.13 10.52
CA ALA A 79 1.03 10.58 10.09
C ALA A 79 2.17 9.85 10.83
#